data_AF-A0A6C0I9H2-F1
#
_entry.id   AF-A0A6C0I9H2-F1
#
_cell.length_a   1.000
_cell.length_b   1.000
_cell.length_c   1.000
_cell.angle_alpha   90.00
_cell.angle_beta   90.00
_cell.angle_gamma   90.00
#
_symmetry.space_group_name_H-M   'P 1'
#
loop_
_entity.id
_entity.type
_entity.pdbx_description
1 polymer ?
#
loop_
_entity_poly.entity_id
_entity_poly.type
_entity_poly.pdbx_seq_one_letter_code
_entity_poly.pdbx_strand_id
1 'polypeptide(L)'
;MELSGFIEMSKNFKSGMTSDYKEMIFVKFDNKVYIMITSVGDVIMPFEELMKHKYLKTYYELSLMAIGKPNIDKDYYGTENPDYIPKKYEICHYMYVDVIYIVKNSLTSIREAKKGNSYQLFNLKKLNKMNVSSAEKIAAFKRNYKVKYGFEYENFEDRATTFNTLVNGL
;
A
#
# COMPACT_ATOMS: atom_id res chain seq x y z
N MET A 1 5.25 -14.06 -7.00
CA MET A 1 4.95 -13.37 -5.73
C MET A 1 5.29 -11.92 -5.90
N GLU A 2 4.35 -11.04 -5.63
CA GLU A 2 4.53 -9.59 -5.68
C GLU A 2 4.26 -9.05 -4.27
N LEU A 3 5.12 -8.15 -3.80
CA LEU A 3 5.04 -7.53 -2.47
C LEU A 3 5.23 -6.04 -2.68
N SER A 4 4.18 -5.26 -2.42
CA SER A 4 4.16 -3.82 -2.67
C SER A 4 3.25 -3.11 -1.69
N GLY A 5 3.47 -1.80 -1.52
CA GLY A 5 2.64 -0.95 -0.70
C GLY A 5 2.27 0.37 -1.35
N PHE A 6 1.18 0.94 -0.88
CA PHE A 6 0.72 2.27 -1.22
C PHE A 6 0.40 3.01 0.08
N ILE A 7 1.05 4.15 0.28
CA ILE A 7 0.82 5.01 1.45
C ILE A 7 0.34 6.36 0.97
N GLU A 8 -0.76 6.83 1.52
CA GLU A 8 -1.15 8.23 1.46
C GLU A 8 -1.00 8.85 2.85
N MET A 9 -0.41 10.05 2.89
CA MET A 9 -0.28 10.82 4.12
C MET A 9 -0.44 12.32 3.89
N SER A 10 -0.87 13.05 4.91
CA SER A 10 -0.74 14.51 4.96
C SER A 10 0.40 14.90 5.91
N LYS A 11 1.35 15.72 5.46
CA LYS A 11 2.51 16.15 6.27
C LYS A 11 2.54 17.67 6.37
N ASN A 12 2.66 18.18 7.59
CA ASN A 12 3.03 19.57 7.84
C ASN A 12 4.56 19.66 7.83
N PHE A 13 5.14 20.12 6.72
CA PHE A 13 6.60 20.21 6.60
C PHE A 13 7.25 21.25 7.52
N LYS A 14 6.47 22.22 8.05
CA LYS A 14 6.97 23.20 9.02
C LYS A 14 7.12 22.61 10.42
N SER A 15 6.17 21.80 10.86
CA SER A 15 6.18 21.19 12.20
C SER A 15 6.67 19.74 12.24
N GLY A 16 6.82 19.09 11.09
CA GLY A 16 7.13 17.66 10.96
C GLY A 16 5.94 16.73 11.26
N MET A 17 4.79 17.27 11.66
CA MET A 17 3.63 16.46 12.05
C MET A 17 2.97 15.81 10.84
N THR A 18 2.65 14.53 10.97
CA THR A 18 1.84 13.78 9.99
C THR A 18 0.40 13.69 10.49
N SER A 19 -0.55 14.06 9.64
CA SER A 19 -1.98 13.84 9.82
C SER A 19 -2.48 12.91 8.71
N ASP A 20 -3.60 12.23 8.94
CA ASP A 20 -4.26 11.38 7.94
C ASP A 20 -3.32 10.39 7.27
N TYR A 21 -3.01 9.29 7.96
CA TYR A 21 -2.14 8.22 7.44
C TYR A 21 -2.98 7.02 6.99
N LYS A 22 -2.76 6.60 5.75
CA LYS A 22 -3.41 5.44 5.13
C LYS A 22 -2.35 4.59 4.46
N GLU A 23 -2.07 3.44 5.05
CA GLU A 23 -1.17 2.44 4.45
C GLU A 23 -1.97 1.24 3.97
N MET A 24 -1.66 0.82 2.75
CA MET A 24 -2.11 -0.42 2.15
C MET A 24 -0.91 -1.26 1.76
N ILE A 25 -0.87 -2.50 2.23
CA ILE A 25 0.15 -3.46 1.83
C ILE A 25 -0.51 -4.63 1.13
N PHE A 26 0.07 -5.02 -0.01
CA PHE A 26 -0.38 -6.11 -0.86
C PHE A 26 0.70 -7.18 -0.94
N VAL A 27 0.31 -8.43 -0.68
CA VAL A 27 1.16 -9.60 -0.94
C VAL A 27 0.41 -10.57 -1.82
N LYS A 28 0.74 -10.57 -3.11
CA LYS A 28 0.15 -11.48 -4.09
C LYS A 28 0.95 -12.79 -4.15
N PHE A 29 0.23 -13.87 -3.88
CA PHE A 29 0.59 -15.24 -4.20
C PHE A 29 -0.18 -15.66 -5.46
N ASP A 30 0.14 -16.82 -6.04
CA ASP A 30 -0.35 -17.28 -7.35
C ASP A 30 -1.81 -16.87 -7.65
N ASN A 31 -2.78 -17.40 -6.90
CA ASN A 31 -4.21 -17.16 -7.11
C ASN A 31 -4.89 -16.37 -5.96
N LYS A 32 -4.12 -15.84 -5.00
CA LYS A 32 -4.65 -15.15 -3.82
C LYS A 32 -3.78 -13.97 -3.41
N VAL A 33 -4.39 -13.02 -2.74
CA VAL A 33 -3.71 -11.81 -2.28
C VAL A 33 -4.04 -11.57 -0.81
N TYR A 34 -3.00 -11.33 -0.02
CA TYR A 34 -3.12 -10.74 1.31
C TYR A 34 -3.14 -9.23 1.18
N ILE A 35 -4.09 -8.59 1.86
CA ILE A 35 -4.24 -7.14 1.89
C ILE A 35 -4.29 -6.72 3.35
N MET A 36 -3.46 -5.77 3.74
CA MET A 36 -3.51 -5.09 5.03
C MET A 36 -3.77 -3.62 4.81
N ILE A 37 -4.74 -3.04 5.52
CA ILE A 37 -5.05 -1.61 5.46
C ILE A 37 -5.17 -1.05 6.87
N THR A 38 -4.43 0.01 7.17
CA THR A 38 -4.50 0.71 8.47
C THR A 38 -5.95 1.10 8.79
N SER A 39 -6.38 0.86 10.03
CA SER A 39 -7.75 1.14 10.51
C SER A 39 -8.90 0.37 9.83
N VAL A 40 -8.60 -0.58 8.94
CA VAL A 40 -9.60 -1.49 8.33
C VAL A 40 -9.34 -2.94 8.72
N GLY A 41 -8.07 -3.36 8.75
CA GLY A 41 -7.64 -4.72 9.11
C GLY A 41 -6.99 -5.46 7.94
N ASP A 42 -6.94 -6.79 8.05
CA ASP A 42 -6.35 -7.68 7.06
C ASP A 42 -7.34 -8.69 6.47
N VAL A 43 -7.05 -9.14 5.25
CA VAL A 43 -7.79 -10.23 4.60
C VAL A 43 -6.90 -10.98 3.60
N ILE A 44 -7.17 -12.27 3.42
CA ILE A 44 -6.67 -13.04 2.28
C ILE A 44 -7.87 -13.33 1.38
N MET A 45 -7.86 -12.85 0.14
CA MET A 45 -8.94 -13.07 -0.82
C MET A 45 -8.41 -13.65 -2.14
N PRO A 46 -9.28 -14.26 -2.97
CA PRO A 46 -8.89 -14.64 -4.33
C PRO A 46 -8.39 -13.43 -5.10
N PHE A 47 -7.34 -13.59 -5.90
CA PHE A 47 -6.78 -12.47 -6.65
C PHE A 47 -7.80 -11.89 -7.64
N GLU A 48 -8.60 -12.74 -8.28
CA GLU A 48 -9.69 -12.31 -9.15
C GLU A 48 -10.74 -11.43 -8.43
N GLU A 49 -10.96 -11.66 -7.13
CA GLU A 49 -11.89 -10.88 -6.32
C GLU A 49 -11.36 -9.47 -6.03
N LEU A 50 -10.04 -9.32 -5.86
CA LEU A 50 -9.37 -8.03 -5.81
C LEU A 50 -9.53 -7.29 -7.15
N MET A 51 -9.31 -7.97 -8.27
CA MET A 51 -9.38 -7.35 -9.60
C MET A 51 -10.78 -6.88 -9.98
N LYS A 52 -11.84 -7.44 -9.39
CA LYS A 52 -13.23 -6.95 -9.53
C LYS A 52 -13.52 -5.71 -8.68
N HIS A 53 -12.73 -5.45 -7.64
CA HIS A 53 -12.95 -4.35 -6.71
C HIS A 53 -12.23 -3.08 -7.16
N LYS A 54 -12.89 -2.28 -8.01
CA LYS A 54 -12.41 -1.02 -8.62
C LYS A 54 -11.38 -0.23 -7.78
N TYR A 55 -11.73 0.12 -6.54
CA TYR A 55 -10.88 0.94 -5.66
C TYR A 55 -9.58 0.24 -5.24
N LEU A 56 -9.69 -0.93 -4.62
CA LEU A 56 -8.53 -1.72 -4.17
C LEU A 56 -7.64 -2.14 -5.34
N LYS A 57 -8.25 -2.51 -6.49
CA LYS A 57 -7.52 -2.79 -7.73
C LYS A 57 -6.62 -1.61 -8.11
N THR A 58 -7.17 -0.40 -8.14
CA THR A 58 -6.41 0.81 -8.51
C THR A 58 -5.22 1.05 -7.59
N TYR A 59 -5.42 0.95 -6.26
CA TYR A 59 -4.32 1.12 -5.30
C TYR A 59 -3.28 0.01 -5.40
N TYR A 60 -3.70 -1.23 -5.69
CA TYR A 60 -2.79 -2.33 -5.96
C TYR A 60 -1.94 -2.05 -7.22
N GLU A 61 -2.56 -1.66 -8.34
CA GLU A 61 -1.84 -1.33 -9.58
C GLU A 61 -0.85 -0.18 -9.39
N LEU A 62 -1.23 0.87 -8.66
CA LEU A 62 -0.31 1.95 -8.27
C LEU A 62 0.85 1.45 -7.42
N SER A 63 0.59 0.57 -6.45
CA SER A 63 1.64 0.02 -5.58
C SER A 63 2.71 -0.76 -6.34
N LEU A 64 2.33 -1.44 -7.43
CA LEU A 64 3.27 -2.21 -8.25
C LEU A 64 4.34 -1.34 -8.91
N MET A 65 4.05 -0.05 -9.14
CA MET A 65 5.00 0.89 -9.74
C MET A 65 6.21 1.18 -8.84
N ALA A 66 6.16 0.82 -7.55
CA ALA A 66 7.32 0.92 -6.66
C ALA A 66 8.35 -0.20 -6.89
N ILE A 67 7.92 -1.37 -7.38
CA ILE A 67 8.78 -2.56 -7.45
C ILE A 67 9.90 -2.33 -8.44
N GLY A 68 11.15 -2.56 -8.00
CA GLY A 68 12.33 -2.49 -8.86
C GLY A 68 12.83 -1.09 -9.18
N LYS A 69 12.17 -0.02 -8.65
CA LYS A 69 12.68 1.35 -8.75
C LYS A 69 13.67 1.65 -7.61
N PRO A 70 14.74 2.45 -7.83
CA PRO A 70 15.59 2.92 -6.75
C PRO A 70 14.78 3.82 -5.81
N ASN A 71 15.05 3.77 -4.50
CA ASN A 71 14.45 4.73 -3.59
C ASN A 71 14.93 6.16 -3.93
N ILE A 72 14.03 7.14 -3.87
CA ILE A 72 14.30 8.50 -4.39
C ILE A 72 14.57 9.50 -3.26
N ASP A 73 14.08 9.22 -2.03
CA ASP A 73 14.15 10.15 -0.90
C ASP A 73 14.38 9.42 0.44
N LYS A 74 15.51 9.73 1.11
CA LYS A 74 15.95 9.11 2.36
C LYS A 74 14.97 9.26 3.51
N ASP A 75 14.15 10.32 3.52
CA ASP A 75 13.11 10.54 4.52
C ASP A 75 11.99 9.49 4.45
N TYR A 76 11.94 8.73 3.35
CA TYR A 76 10.96 7.67 3.10
C TYR A 76 11.61 6.29 3.06
N TYR A 77 12.84 6.16 3.58
CA TYR A 77 13.47 4.86 3.76
C TYR A 77 13.13 4.38 5.17
N GLY A 78 12.50 3.22 5.29
CA GLY A 78 12.47 2.49 6.55
C GLY A 78 13.85 1.89 6.90
N THR A 79 14.75 1.75 5.93
CA THR A 79 16.10 1.20 6.09
C THR A 79 17.17 2.29 5.99
N GLU A 80 18.17 2.24 6.87
CA GLU A 80 19.35 3.09 6.76
C GLU A 80 20.30 2.67 5.61
N ASN A 81 20.08 1.48 5.02
CA ASN A 81 20.87 0.96 3.91
C ASN A 81 20.23 1.28 2.55
N PRO A 82 20.79 2.21 1.74
CA PRO A 82 20.23 2.58 0.44
C PRO A 82 20.24 1.43 -0.58
N ASP A 83 21.12 0.43 -0.39
CA ASP A 83 21.29 -0.74 -1.26
C ASP A 83 20.55 -1.98 -0.74
N TYR A 84 19.66 -1.82 0.25
CA TYR A 84 18.88 -2.95 0.76
C TYR A 84 18.00 -3.53 -0.35
N ILE A 85 18.32 -4.76 -0.75
CA ILE A 85 17.48 -5.58 -1.60
C ILE A 85 16.68 -6.50 -0.67
N PRO A 86 15.33 -6.43 -0.65
CA PRO A 86 14.51 -7.35 0.12
C PRO A 86 14.85 -8.80 -0.24
N LYS A 87 15.44 -9.53 0.72
CA LYS A 87 15.80 -10.93 0.49
C LYS A 87 14.54 -11.77 0.35
N LYS A 88 14.40 -12.41 -0.81
CA LYS A 88 13.33 -13.38 -1.09
C LYS A 88 13.49 -14.55 -0.11
N TYR A 89 12.54 -14.72 0.82
CA TYR A 89 12.32 -15.93 1.64
C TYR A 89 13.12 -16.15 2.94
N GLU A 90 13.64 -15.13 3.60
CA GLU A 90 14.17 -15.33 4.97
C GLU A 90 13.05 -15.64 5.99
N ILE A 91 13.40 -16.34 7.06
CA ILE A 91 12.57 -16.55 8.28
C ILE A 91 12.54 -15.27 9.12
N CYS A 92 13.01 -14.15 8.57
CA CYS A 92 13.02 -12.88 9.24
C CYS A 92 11.58 -12.40 9.37
N HIS A 93 11.17 -12.10 10.60
CA HIS A 93 9.85 -11.55 10.92
C HIS A 93 9.62 -10.17 10.29
N TYR A 94 10.70 -9.54 9.80
CA TYR A 94 10.73 -8.15 9.38
C TYR A 94 11.18 -8.05 7.93
N MET A 95 10.51 -7.21 7.16
CA MET A 95 10.90 -6.92 5.79
C MET A 95 10.55 -5.51 5.38
N TYR A 96 11.36 -4.95 4.50
CA TYR A 96 11.03 -3.70 3.83
C TYR A 96 10.25 -4.00 2.55
N VAL A 97 9.10 -3.36 2.43
CA VAL A 97 8.22 -3.43 1.27
C VAL A 97 8.48 -2.20 0.41
N ASP A 98 8.61 -2.38 -0.90
CA ASP A 98 8.65 -1.24 -1.84
C ASP A 98 7.30 -0.51 -1.80
N VAL A 99 7.33 0.80 -1.58
CA VAL A 99 6.12 1.61 -1.39
C VAL A 99 6.11 2.84 -2.29
N ILE A 100 4.96 3.09 -2.91
CA ILE A 100 4.58 4.41 -3.43
C ILE A 100 3.97 5.23 -2.30
N TYR A 101 4.51 6.42 -2.07
CA TYR A 101 3.94 7.43 -1.19
C TYR A 101 3.25 8.51 -2.01
N ILE A 102 2.02 8.87 -1.63
CA ILE A 102 1.41 10.14 -2.01
C ILE A 102 1.41 11.04 -0.77
N VAL A 103 2.19 12.10 -0.82
CA VAL A 103 2.40 13.01 0.31
C VAL A 103 1.70 14.32 0.00
N LYS A 104 0.67 14.66 0.78
CA LYS A 104 0.00 15.95 0.72
C LYS A 104 0.65 16.90 1.71
N ASN A 105 1.12 18.05 1.26
CA ASN A 105 1.48 19.14 2.16
C ASN A 105 0.20 19.68 2.82
N SER A 106 0.08 19.60 4.14
CA SER A 106 -1.15 19.99 4.85
C SER A 106 -1.41 21.51 4.84
N LEU A 107 -0.37 22.33 4.60
CA LEU A 107 -0.49 23.79 4.54
C LEU A 107 -0.87 24.28 3.14
N THR A 108 -0.31 23.67 2.08
CA THR A 108 -0.51 24.14 0.69
C THR A 108 -1.47 23.26 -0.11
N SER A 109 -1.83 22.07 0.41
CA SER A 109 -2.58 21.03 -0.29
C SER A 109 -1.93 20.46 -1.56
N ILE A 110 -0.68 20.84 -1.85
CA ILE A 110 0.12 20.25 -2.94
C ILE A 110 0.38 18.78 -2.63
N ARG A 111 0.30 17.93 -3.65
CA ARG A 111 0.60 16.50 -3.56
C ARG A 111 1.82 16.15 -4.39
N GLU A 112 2.66 15.28 -3.85
CA GLU A 112 3.80 14.71 -4.54
C GLU A 112 3.79 13.20 -4.39
N ALA A 113 4.24 12.49 -5.43
CA ALA A 113 4.58 11.09 -5.28
C ALA A 113 6.04 10.96 -4.81
N LYS A 114 6.34 9.92 -4.04
CA LYS A 114 7.71 9.47 -3.72
C LYS A 114 7.78 7.95 -3.82
N LYS A 115 8.96 7.42 -4.10
CA LYS A 115 9.27 5.99 -3.92
C LYS A 115 10.16 5.81 -2.70
N GLY A 116 9.75 4.92 -1.82
CA GLY A 116 10.49 4.55 -0.62
C GLY A 116 10.25 3.11 -0.22
N ASN A 117 10.42 2.82 1.07
CA ASN A 117 10.12 1.50 1.62
C ASN A 117 9.51 1.59 3.02
N SER A 118 8.59 0.66 3.32
CA SER A 118 7.92 0.57 4.62
C SER A 118 8.35 -0.70 5.35
N TYR A 119 8.66 -0.56 6.64
CA TYR A 119 8.99 -1.69 7.51
C TYR A 119 7.73 -2.46 7.87
N GLN A 120 7.71 -3.75 7.57
CA GLN A 120 6.57 -4.61 7.79
C GLN A 120 6.93 -5.87 8.54
N LEU A 121 6.04 -6.27 9.45
CA LEU A 121 6.15 -7.51 10.21
C LEU A 121 5.37 -8.63 9.52
N PHE A 122 5.97 -9.32 8.54
CA PHE A 122 5.34 -10.44 7.86
C PHE A 122 6.15 -11.72 7.94
N ASN A 123 5.43 -12.84 8.04
CA ASN A 123 5.98 -14.15 7.74
C ASN A 123 5.41 -14.62 6.39
N LEU A 124 6.14 -14.35 5.30
CA LEU A 124 5.68 -14.68 3.95
C LEU A 124 5.44 -16.18 3.74
N LYS A 125 6.24 -17.05 4.39
CA LYS A 125 6.05 -18.51 4.30
C LYS A 125 4.74 -18.94 4.97
N LYS A 126 4.40 -18.33 6.11
CA LYS A 126 3.13 -18.56 6.81
C LYS A 126 1.96 -18.01 5.98
N LEU A 127 2.05 -16.77 5.51
CA LEU A 127 1.02 -16.15 4.66
C LEU A 127 0.74 -16.98 3.40
N ASN A 128 1.77 -17.49 2.74
CA ASN A 128 1.59 -18.34 1.55
C ASN A 128 0.82 -19.64 1.86
N LYS A 129 0.94 -20.17 3.07
CA LYS A 129 0.23 -21.39 3.51
C LYS A 129 -1.18 -21.12 4.02
N MET A 130 -1.55 -19.86 4.29
CA MET A 130 -2.88 -19.53 4.80
C MET A 130 -3.94 -19.65 3.70
N ASN A 131 -5.09 -20.20 4.06
CA ASN A 131 -6.22 -20.30 3.15
C ASN A 131 -6.83 -18.93 2.85
N VAL A 132 -7.58 -18.87 1.74
CA VAL A 132 -8.49 -17.75 1.48
C VAL A 132 -9.44 -17.61 2.67
N SER A 133 -9.69 -16.37 3.07
CA SER A 133 -10.60 -16.04 4.17
C SER A 133 -12.03 -16.45 3.83
N SER A 134 -12.85 -16.71 4.84
CA SER A 134 -14.28 -16.99 4.62
C SER A 134 -14.96 -15.84 3.86
N ALA A 135 -16.02 -16.16 3.12
CA ALA A 135 -16.82 -15.16 2.40
C ALA A 135 -17.31 -14.04 3.35
N GLU A 136 -17.67 -14.39 4.59
CA GLU A 136 -18.06 -13.44 5.64
C GLU A 136 -16.91 -12.49 6.02
N LYS A 137 -15.68 -12.99 6.22
CA LYS A 137 -14.52 -12.14 6.54
C LYS A 137 -14.20 -11.21 5.36
N ILE A 138 -14.28 -11.70 4.13
CA ILE A 138 -14.08 -10.87 2.92
C ILE A 138 -15.14 -9.78 2.83
N ALA A 139 -16.41 -10.12 3.06
CA ALA A 139 -17.52 -9.16 3.05
C ALA A 139 -17.39 -8.12 4.17
N ALA A 140 -17.01 -8.53 5.38
CA ALA A 140 -16.76 -7.64 6.51
C ALA A 140 -15.60 -6.68 6.22
N PHE A 141 -14.49 -7.18 5.66
CA PHE A 141 -13.37 -6.34 5.24
C PHE A 141 -13.81 -5.26 4.23
N LYS A 142 -14.54 -5.65 3.17
CA LYS A 142 -15.05 -4.70 2.16
C LYS A 142 -16.01 -3.67 2.76
N ARG A 143 -16.84 -4.08 3.73
CA ARG A 143 -17.75 -3.17 4.45
C ARG A 143 -16.95 -2.17 5.29
N ASN A 144 -15.98 -2.64 6.06
CA ASN A 144 -15.12 -1.78 6.88
C ASN A 144 -14.33 -0.80 6.01
N TYR A 145 -13.82 -1.25 4.87
CA TYR A 145 -13.19 -0.40 3.87
C TYR A 145 -14.13 0.70 3.40
N LYS A 146 -15.37 0.36 3.03
CA LYS A 146 -16.38 1.33 2.60
C LYS A 146 -16.77 2.31 3.71
N VAL A 147 -16.90 1.86 4.96
CA VAL A 147 -17.20 2.76 6.09
C VAL A 147 -16.05 3.75 6.30
N LYS A 148 -14.81 3.29 6.23
CA LYS A 148 -13.63 4.13 6.50
C LYS A 148 -13.29 5.07 5.35
N TYR A 149 -13.37 4.60 4.11
CA TYR A 149 -12.88 5.28 2.91
C TYR A 149 -13.93 5.49 1.83
N GLY A 150 -15.22 5.28 2.15
CA GLY A 150 -16.32 5.47 1.20
C GLY A 150 -16.45 6.91 0.70
N PHE A 151 -15.96 7.89 1.46
CA PHE A 151 -15.87 9.29 1.02
C PHE A 151 -15.00 9.46 -0.23
N GLU A 152 -14.03 8.56 -0.48
CA GLU A 152 -13.20 8.61 -1.68
C GLU A 152 -13.99 8.25 -2.94
N TYR A 153 -15.19 7.66 -2.81
CA TYR A 153 -15.95 7.15 -3.94
C TYR A 153 -16.56 8.28 -4.78
N GLU A 154 -16.77 9.45 -4.18
CA GLU A 154 -17.39 10.61 -4.84
C GLU A 154 -16.48 11.22 -5.91
N ASN A 155 -15.16 11.21 -5.70
CA ASN A 155 -14.17 11.81 -6.59
C ASN A 155 -13.05 10.84 -6.98
N PHE A 156 -13.34 9.54 -6.95
CA PHE A 156 -12.31 8.52 -7.08
C PHE A 156 -11.57 8.58 -8.42
N GLU A 157 -12.27 8.86 -9.52
CA GLU A 157 -11.65 8.89 -10.85
C GLU A 157 -10.63 10.02 -11.00
N ASP A 158 -10.98 11.22 -10.54
CA ASP A 158 -10.07 12.37 -10.55
C ASP A 158 -8.85 12.12 -9.67
N ARG A 159 -9.09 11.49 -8.53
CA ARG A 159 -8.05 11.11 -7.57
C ARG A 159 -7.13 10.03 -8.15
N ALA A 160 -7.68 8.99 -8.77
CA ALA A 160 -6.92 7.95 -9.45
C ALA A 160 -6.08 8.52 -10.60
N THR A 161 -6.66 9.43 -11.39
CA THR A 161 -5.96 10.13 -12.49
C THR A 161 -4.81 10.99 -11.96
N THR A 162 -5.05 11.73 -10.88
CA THR A 162 -4.03 12.55 -10.21
C THR A 162 -2.89 11.66 -9.70
N PHE A 163 -3.20 10.55 -9.02
CA PHE A 163 -2.20 9.66 -8.48
C PHE A 163 -1.41 8.96 -9.58
N ASN A 164 -2.07 8.47 -10.64
CA ASN A 164 -1.39 7.89 -11.81
C ASN A 164 -0.42 8.89 -12.44
N THR A 165 -0.84 10.15 -12.61
CA THR A 165 0.04 11.20 -13.18
C THR A 165 1.27 11.43 -12.31
N LEU A 166 1.08 11.56 -10.98
CA LEU A 166 2.18 11.79 -10.05
C LEU A 166 3.15 10.59 -10.02
N VAL A 167 2.64 9.36 -9.99
CA VAL A 167 3.47 8.15 -9.90
C VAL A 167 4.20 7.85 -11.21
N ASN A 168 3.60 8.15 -12.36
CA ASN A 168 4.28 8.03 -13.66
C ASN A 168 5.38 9.08 -13.85
N GLY A 169 5.36 10.18 -13.08
CA GLY A 169 6.42 11.17 -13.05
C GLY A 169 7.64 10.79 -12.18
N LEU A 170 7.61 9.62 -11.52
CA LEU A 170 8.70 9.11 -10.67
C LEU A 170 9.79 8.36 -11.43
#